data_AF-A0A6A4RGN3-F1
#
_entry.id   AF-A0A6A4RGN3-F1
#
_cell.length_a   1.000
_cell.length_b   1.000
_cell.length_c   1.000
_cell.angle_alpha   90.00
_cell.angle_beta   90.00
_cell.angle_gamma   90.00
#
_symmetry.space_group_name_H-M   'P 1'
#
loop_
_entity.id
_entity.type
_entity.pdbx_description
1 polymer ?
#
loop_
_entity_poly.entity_id
_entity_poly.type
_entity_poly.pdbx_seq_one_letter_code
_entity_poly.pdbx_strand_id
1 'polypeptide(L)'
;MQGMARNALFLSAFLTGCTGAIPNSTSGSNEVFTPGNGYERFYNSADHNFRYAFAEHQAPTRRGIRSERFELRDGDCGGSDCGNPRYRTEIQMPTKSNPANVGKDVWYGWSFLNSGVPSFTREDSLRLVFGQWGMPGGATPAIRLIQLGMDEGNWAACQNTTCAGSAIKRGDIVVQLADMNRAFSWGKDKNEGYVCRLFEIQDQQNRWVDLVMNTNFSDNEDGYLRIWVNGELRCNYSGAIVSPDSLLKGQKPGHRRGIFSSYTERWTKTHGAKSKPTLVVYYDEFAVGSSRSQVDPALREQSNRPAID
;
A
#
# COMPACT_ATOMS: atom_id res chain seq x y z
N MET A 1 -63.77 -12.56 -45.82
CA MET A 1 -64.73 -11.52 -46.26
C MET A 1 -65.53 -11.09 -45.05
N GLN A 2 -65.55 -9.78 -44.79
CA GLN A 2 -66.51 -9.03 -43.96
C GLN A 2 -66.61 -9.45 -42.48
N GLY A 3 -66.65 -8.57 -41.49
CA GLY A 3 -66.83 -7.12 -41.48
C GLY A 3 -67.10 -6.72 -40.01
N MET A 4 -66.58 -5.55 -39.65
CA MET A 4 -66.57 -4.94 -38.31
C MET A 4 -67.95 -4.61 -37.73
N ALA A 5 -68.05 -4.53 -36.40
CA ALA A 5 -68.39 -3.31 -35.61
C ALA A 5 -68.56 -3.69 -34.12
N ARG A 6 -67.62 -3.32 -33.23
CA ARG A 6 -67.56 -2.09 -32.41
C ARG A 6 -68.74 -1.91 -31.45
N ASN A 7 -68.46 -2.01 -30.15
CA ASN A 7 -68.90 -0.98 -29.21
C ASN A 7 -67.85 -0.74 -28.13
N ALA A 8 -67.50 0.52 -27.97
CA ALA A 8 -66.46 1.04 -27.09
C ALA A 8 -67.07 1.43 -25.74
N LEU A 9 -66.39 1.11 -24.64
CA LEU A 9 -66.51 1.87 -23.40
C LEU A 9 -65.21 2.64 -23.19
N PHE A 10 -65.34 3.96 -23.21
CA PHE A 10 -64.36 4.94 -22.76
C PHE A 10 -64.14 4.77 -21.26
N LEU A 11 -62.89 4.60 -20.83
CA LEU A 11 -62.45 5.01 -19.50
C LEU A 11 -61.36 6.06 -19.66
N SER A 12 -61.72 7.29 -19.34
CA SER A 12 -60.85 8.46 -19.39
C SER A 12 -59.73 8.35 -18.37
N ALA A 13 -58.55 8.81 -18.81
CA ALA A 13 -57.34 8.95 -18.03
C ALA A 13 -57.50 9.90 -16.84
N PHE A 14 -56.88 9.52 -15.72
CA PHE A 14 -56.26 10.47 -14.80
C PHE A 14 -54.78 10.08 -14.68
N LEU A 15 -53.92 10.76 -15.44
CA LEU A 15 -52.50 10.88 -15.11
C LEU A 15 -52.39 11.83 -13.93
N THR A 16 -52.39 11.29 -12.71
CA THR A 16 -51.81 11.99 -11.56
C THR A 16 -50.34 11.67 -11.53
N GLY A 17 -49.55 12.61 -12.07
CA GLY A 17 -48.13 12.70 -11.81
C GLY A 17 -47.90 12.92 -10.32
N CYS A 18 -47.43 11.87 -9.64
CA CYS A 18 -46.67 12.05 -8.42
C CYS A 18 -45.20 11.92 -8.81
N THR A 19 -44.54 13.07 -8.91
CA THR A 19 -43.10 13.21 -8.76
C THR A 19 -42.71 12.70 -7.37
N GLY A 20 -42.64 11.39 -7.23
CA GLY A 20 -42.00 10.75 -6.10
C GLY A 20 -40.52 11.03 -6.24
N ALA A 21 -40.05 12.03 -5.50
CA ALA A 21 -38.64 12.31 -5.34
C ALA A 21 -37.92 10.98 -5.03
N ILE A 22 -36.98 10.61 -5.90
CA ILE A 22 -35.95 9.63 -5.56
C ILE A 22 -35.38 10.11 -4.22
N PRO A 23 -35.40 9.30 -3.14
CA PRO A 23 -34.74 9.71 -1.93
C PRO A 23 -33.27 9.89 -2.29
N ASN A 24 -32.86 11.15 -2.35
CA ASN A 24 -31.48 11.54 -2.39
C ASN A 24 -30.91 11.01 -1.08
N SER A 25 -30.28 9.83 -1.09
CA SER A 25 -29.63 9.28 0.09
C SER A 25 -28.34 10.05 0.34
N THR A 26 -28.47 11.33 0.67
CA THR A 26 -27.50 12.03 1.51
C THR A 26 -27.68 11.52 2.93
N SER A 27 -27.32 10.27 3.16
CA SER A 27 -26.88 9.78 4.47
C SER A 27 -25.37 9.55 4.35
N GLY A 28 -24.63 10.63 4.13
CA GLY A 28 -23.23 10.65 4.52
C GLY A 28 -23.21 10.56 6.04
N SER A 29 -23.18 9.34 6.57
CA SER A 29 -22.59 9.17 7.88
C SER A 29 -21.16 9.71 7.72
N ASN A 30 -20.83 10.76 8.46
CA ASN A 30 -19.44 11.16 8.72
C ASN A 30 -18.80 10.07 9.60
N GLU A 31 -18.85 8.82 9.14
CA GLU A 31 -18.26 7.70 9.82
C GLU A 31 -16.77 7.74 9.48
N VAL A 32 -16.02 8.38 10.37
CA VAL A 32 -14.57 8.35 10.33
C VAL A 32 -14.18 6.90 10.58
N PHE A 33 -13.92 6.15 9.50
CA PHE A 33 -13.48 4.77 9.61
C PHE A 33 -12.20 4.72 10.42
N THR A 34 -12.26 3.97 11.53
CA THR A 34 -11.12 3.72 12.39
C THR A 34 -10.43 2.44 11.92
N PRO A 35 -9.10 2.45 11.74
CA PRO A 35 -8.37 1.24 11.37
C PRO A 35 -8.54 0.14 12.42
N GLY A 36 -8.30 -1.10 12.01
CA GLY A 36 -8.43 -2.27 12.89
C GLY A 36 -7.52 -2.17 14.12
N ASN A 37 -7.81 -3.01 15.13
CA ASN A 37 -7.07 -3.01 16.39
C ASN A 37 -5.55 -3.01 16.19
N GLY A 38 -4.86 -2.09 16.88
CA GLY A 38 -3.41 -1.93 16.78
C GLY A 38 -2.93 -1.04 15.62
N TYR A 39 -3.84 -0.39 14.90
CA TYR A 39 -3.55 0.65 13.92
C TYR A 39 -4.33 1.94 14.20
N GLU A 40 -3.76 3.06 13.78
CA GLU A 40 -4.40 4.37 13.79
C GLU A 40 -4.10 5.14 12.50
N ARG A 41 -4.95 6.09 12.14
CA ARG A 41 -4.69 6.98 10.99
C ARG A 41 -3.44 7.82 11.25
N PHE A 42 -2.60 7.97 10.25
CA PHE A 42 -1.38 8.76 10.35
C PHE A 42 -1.50 10.08 9.59
N TYR A 43 -1.54 11.18 10.35
CA TYR A 43 -1.58 12.58 9.92
C TYR A 43 -2.82 13.07 9.16
N ASN A 44 -3.41 12.28 8.26
CA ASN A 44 -4.55 12.74 7.46
C ASN A 44 -5.86 12.08 7.92
N SER A 45 -6.85 12.92 8.27
CA SER A 45 -8.16 12.50 8.76
C SER A 45 -9.26 12.61 7.70
N ALA A 46 -8.97 12.99 6.45
CA ALA A 46 -9.98 13.08 5.40
C ALA A 46 -10.71 11.74 5.21
N ASP A 47 -12.03 11.78 5.01
CA ASP A 47 -12.85 10.57 4.97
C ASP A 47 -12.47 9.65 3.81
N HIS A 48 -12.13 10.23 2.64
CA HIS A 48 -11.75 9.45 1.48
C HIS A 48 -10.39 8.75 1.64
N ASN A 49 -9.50 9.27 2.49
CA ASN A 49 -8.13 8.78 2.61
C ASN A 49 -8.07 7.32 3.02
N PHE A 50 -8.89 6.92 3.98
CA PHE A 50 -9.00 5.54 4.45
C PHE A 50 -10.47 5.19 4.66
N ARG A 51 -10.90 4.03 4.18
CA ARG A 51 -12.21 3.45 4.49
C ARG A 51 -12.17 1.93 4.39
N TYR A 52 -13.13 1.26 5.00
CA TYR A 52 -13.38 -0.14 4.63
C TYR A 52 -14.16 -0.18 3.31
N ALA A 53 -13.78 -1.13 2.46
CA ALA A 53 -14.49 -1.51 1.25
C ALA A 53 -15.18 -2.84 1.52
N PHE A 54 -16.49 -2.91 1.35
CA PHE A 54 -17.28 -4.07 1.75
C PHE A 54 -17.62 -4.99 0.58
N ALA A 55 -17.46 -6.29 0.78
CA ALA A 55 -17.76 -7.33 -0.21
C ALA A 55 -19.24 -7.33 -0.63
N GLU A 56 -20.16 -7.02 0.29
CA GLU A 56 -21.60 -6.90 0.00
C GLU A 56 -21.93 -5.82 -1.04
N HIS A 57 -21.04 -4.85 -1.24
CA HIS A 57 -21.16 -3.82 -2.26
C HIS A 57 -20.32 -4.13 -3.51
N GLN A 58 -19.86 -5.38 -3.65
CA GLN A 58 -18.97 -5.83 -4.74
C GLN A 58 -17.66 -5.02 -4.80
N ALA A 59 -17.24 -4.44 -3.69
CA ALA A 59 -15.95 -3.77 -3.62
C ALA A 59 -14.82 -4.82 -3.61
N PRO A 60 -13.60 -4.47 -4.05
CA PRO A 60 -12.46 -5.37 -4.00
C PRO A 60 -12.27 -5.90 -2.57
N THR A 61 -12.31 -7.21 -2.39
CA THR A 61 -12.06 -7.90 -1.12
C THR A 61 -11.35 -9.21 -1.44
N ARG A 62 -10.24 -9.52 -0.77
CA ARG A 62 -9.46 -10.73 -1.00
C ARG A 62 -10.10 -11.91 -0.31
N ARG A 63 -10.52 -11.74 0.94
CA ARG A 63 -11.23 -12.71 1.79
C ARG A 63 -12.11 -11.96 2.79
N GLY A 64 -13.09 -12.65 3.38
CA GLY A 64 -13.92 -12.05 4.43
C GLY A 64 -14.98 -11.11 3.90
N ILE A 65 -15.35 -10.12 4.71
CA ILE A 65 -16.46 -9.19 4.44
C ILE A 65 -15.99 -7.81 4.00
N ARG A 66 -14.72 -7.48 4.21
CA ARG A 66 -14.18 -6.17 3.85
C ARG A 66 -12.69 -6.21 3.58
N SER A 67 -12.21 -5.17 2.90
CA SER A 67 -10.79 -4.83 2.82
C SER A 67 -10.56 -3.37 3.22
N GLU A 68 -9.32 -3.00 3.43
CA GLU A 68 -8.92 -1.61 3.64
C GLU A 68 -8.72 -0.92 2.28
N ARG A 69 -9.30 0.26 2.10
CA ARG A 69 -9.14 1.08 0.90
C ARG A 69 -8.46 2.38 1.23
N PHE A 70 -7.43 2.70 0.47
CA PHE A 70 -6.71 3.96 0.55
C PHE A 70 -6.87 4.76 -0.74
N GLU A 71 -7.15 6.05 -0.62
CA GLU A 71 -7.23 6.99 -1.75
C GLU A 71 -6.42 8.24 -1.46
N LEU A 72 -5.50 8.56 -2.37
CA LEU A 72 -4.66 9.76 -2.30
C LEU A 72 -4.97 10.67 -3.48
N ARG A 73 -5.44 11.88 -3.20
CA ARG A 73 -5.72 12.92 -4.19
C ARG A 73 -4.60 13.96 -4.23
N ASP A 74 -4.55 14.73 -5.30
CA ASP A 74 -3.65 15.88 -5.39
C ASP A 74 -3.99 16.89 -4.28
N GLY A 75 -2.97 17.27 -3.49
CA GLY A 75 -3.12 18.16 -2.35
C GLY A 75 -3.39 17.48 -1.01
N ASP A 76 -3.62 16.16 -0.97
CA ASP A 76 -3.83 15.44 0.28
C ASP A 76 -2.54 15.38 1.12
N CYS A 77 -2.40 16.34 2.04
CA CYS A 77 -1.35 16.38 3.05
C CYS A 77 -1.96 16.19 4.45
N GLY A 78 -1.12 15.79 5.42
CA GLY A 78 -1.51 15.79 6.83
C GLY A 78 -0.35 16.18 7.72
N GLY A 79 -0.65 16.82 8.86
CA GLY A 79 0.36 17.19 9.85
C GLY A 79 1.53 17.98 9.24
N SER A 80 2.76 17.56 9.55
CA SER A 80 3.99 18.21 9.04
C SER A 80 4.25 17.97 7.54
N ASP A 81 3.50 17.07 6.89
CA ASP A 81 3.57 16.96 5.43
C ASP A 81 2.93 18.18 4.77
N CYS A 82 1.96 18.83 5.42
CA CYS A 82 1.43 20.11 4.97
C CYS A 82 2.50 21.21 5.10
N GLY A 83 2.91 21.77 3.96
CA GLY A 83 4.04 22.70 3.86
C GLY A 83 5.32 22.06 3.30
N ASN A 84 5.32 20.75 3.06
CA ASN A 84 6.36 20.04 2.34
C ASN A 84 5.78 19.45 1.04
N PRO A 85 6.60 19.13 0.02
CA PRO A 85 6.15 18.46 -1.20
C PRO A 85 5.86 16.97 -0.94
N ARG A 86 4.87 16.71 -0.09
CA ARG A 86 4.54 15.38 0.44
C ARG A 86 3.04 15.20 0.55
N TYR A 87 2.57 14.05 0.09
CA TYR A 87 1.19 13.63 0.23
C TYR A 87 1.11 12.29 0.95
N ARG A 88 0.08 12.09 1.78
CA ARG A 88 -0.06 10.90 2.61
C ARG A 88 -1.52 10.51 2.81
N THR A 89 -1.75 9.21 2.65
CA THR A 89 -2.83 8.47 3.28
C THR A 89 -2.24 7.17 3.84
N GLU A 90 -1.95 7.11 5.13
CA GLU A 90 -1.38 5.92 5.76
C GLU A 90 -2.04 5.65 7.10
N ILE A 91 -2.02 4.40 7.50
CA ILE A 91 -2.26 3.99 8.88
C ILE A 91 -0.94 3.49 9.46
N GLN A 92 -0.75 3.70 10.77
CA GLN A 92 0.46 3.32 11.48
C GLN A 92 0.15 2.37 12.63
N MET A 93 1.08 1.45 12.87
CA MET A 93 1.09 0.61 14.06
C MET A 93 1.76 1.38 15.20
N PRO A 94 1.05 1.69 16.30
CA PRO A 94 1.66 2.32 17.46
C PRO A 94 2.69 1.39 18.12
N THR A 95 3.71 1.97 18.76
CA THR A 95 4.80 1.21 19.42
C THR A 95 4.28 0.18 20.43
N LYS A 96 3.18 0.47 21.14
CA LYS A 96 2.55 -0.45 22.10
C LYS A 96 2.00 -1.72 21.46
N SER A 97 1.61 -1.65 20.19
CA SER A 97 1.06 -2.75 19.40
C SER A 97 2.11 -3.46 18.56
N ASN A 98 3.36 -2.99 18.59
CA ASN A 98 4.43 -3.50 17.75
C ASN A 98 5.11 -4.75 18.35
N PRO A 99 4.98 -5.92 17.71
CA PRO A 99 5.62 -7.16 18.17
C PRO A 99 7.10 -7.27 17.75
N ALA A 100 7.56 -6.46 16.79
CA ALA A 100 8.92 -6.56 16.26
C ALA A 100 9.96 -5.97 17.22
N ASN A 101 11.12 -6.62 17.26
CA ASN A 101 12.33 -6.10 17.89
C ASN A 101 13.53 -6.38 16.99
N VAL A 102 14.49 -5.46 16.97
CA VAL A 102 15.76 -5.66 16.27
C VAL A 102 16.47 -6.93 16.77
N GLY A 103 17.00 -7.71 15.83
CA GLY A 103 17.68 -8.98 16.08
C GLY A 103 16.74 -10.16 16.35
N LYS A 104 15.41 -9.99 16.24
CA LYS A 104 14.42 -11.06 16.47
C LYS A 104 13.64 -11.36 15.20
N ASP A 105 13.55 -12.65 14.84
CA ASP A 105 12.74 -13.12 13.71
C ASP A 105 11.28 -12.66 13.86
N VAL A 106 10.74 -12.13 12.77
CA VAL A 106 9.36 -11.73 12.65
C VAL A 106 8.87 -11.94 11.22
N TRP A 107 7.58 -12.27 11.11
CA TRP A 107 6.88 -12.50 9.86
C TRP A 107 5.74 -11.50 9.70
N TYR A 108 5.56 -11.01 8.48
CA TYR A 108 4.44 -10.19 8.04
C TYR A 108 3.83 -10.83 6.79
N GLY A 109 2.52 -10.75 6.66
CA GLY A 109 1.81 -11.18 5.45
C GLY A 109 0.58 -10.34 5.22
N TRP A 110 0.28 -10.03 3.96
CA TRP A 110 -0.88 -9.22 3.57
C TRP A 110 -1.13 -9.36 2.07
N SER A 111 -2.30 -8.95 1.64
CA SER A 111 -2.67 -8.85 0.23
C SER A 111 -2.76 -7.38 -0.18
N PHE A 112 -2.26 -7.07 -1.37
CA PHE A 112 -2.26 -5.72 -1.96
C PHE A 112 -2.98 -5.74 -3.30
N LEU A 113 -3.79 -4.72 -3.58
CA LEU A 113 -4.41 -4.55 -4.90
C LEU A 113 -4.23 -3.11 -5.39
N ASN A 114 -3.70 -2.97 -6.60
CA ASN A 114 -3.65 -1.71 -7.32
C ASN A 114 -4.95 -1.50 -8.11
N SER A 115 -5.71 -0.44 -7.82
CA SER A 115 -6.95 -0.10 -8.54
C SER A 115 -6.85 1.19 -9.37
N GLY A 116 -5.82 2.00 -9.17
CA GLY A 116 -5.75 3.33 -9.80
C GLY A 116 -4.36 3.99 -9.79
N VAL A 117 -3.30 3.25 -9.47
CA VAL A 117 -1.92 3.73 -9.54
C VAL A 117 -1.38 3.44 -10.95
N PRO A 118 -0.92 4.44 -11.71
CA PRO A 118 -0.29 4.25 -13.02
C PRO A 118 1.20 3.89 -12.90
N SER A 119 1.83 3.53 -14.01
CA SER A 119 3.30 3.63 -14.11
C SER A 119 3.71 5.09 -14.30
N PHE A 120 4.90 5.42 -13.84
CA PHE A 120 5.51 6.74 -13.97
C PHE A 120 6.81 6.64 -14.77
N THR A 121 7.20 7.70 -15.46
CA THR A 121 8.58 7.81 -15.96
C THR A 121 9.51 8.19 -14.80
N ARG A 122 10.81 8.13 -15.03
CA ARG A 122 11.80 8.64 -14.06
C ARG A 122 11.55 10.11 -13.71
N GLU A 123 11.17 10.91 -14.71
CA GLU A 123 11.02 12.37 -14.63
C GLU A 123 9.74 12.80 -13.91
N ASP A 124 8.71 11.95 -13.83
CA ASP A 124 7.44 12.31 -13.18
C ASP A 124 7.03 11.39 -12.02
N SER A 125 7.86 10.40 -11.67
CA SER A 125 7.60 9.50 -10.55
C SER A 125 7.32 10.22 -9.23
N LEU A 126 6.21 9.84 -8.61
CA LEU A 126 5.84 10.26 -7.26
C LEU A 126 6.55 9.46 -6.15
N ARG A 127 7.34 8.45 -6.53
CA ARG A 127 8.05 7.53 -5.63
C ARG A 127 7.18 7.04 -4.47
N LEU A 128 6.06 6.42 -4.83
CA LEU A 128 4.99 6.03 -3.91
C LEU A 128 5.47 4.93 -2.97
N VAL A 129 5.31 5.12 -1.67
CA VAL A 129 5.58 4.11 -0.64
C VAL A 129 4.27 3.47 -0.22
N PHE A 130 4.19 2.15 -0.34
CA PHE A 130 3.00 1.35 -0.01
C PHE A 130 3.09 0.67 1.35
N GLY A 131 4.31 0.37 1.80
CA GLY A 131 4.58 -0.15 3.13
C GLY A 131 5.95 0.33 3.62
N GLN A 132 6.06 0.66 4.90
CA GLN A 132 7.31 1.09 5.48
C GLN A 132 7.46 0.68 6.94
N TRP A 133 8.68 0.32 7.33
CA TRP A 133 9.05 -0.06 8.70
C TRP A 133 10.07 0.93 9.22
N GLY A 134 9.66 1.77 10.16
CA GLY A 134 10.50 2.84 10.71
C GLY A 134 10.89 2.61 12.15
N MET A 135 12.14 2.97 12.49
CA MET A 135 12.59 2.99 13.87
C MET A 135 11.90 4.14 14.64
N PRO A 136 11.76 4.03 15.97
CA PRO A 136 11.10 5.08 16.76
C PRO A 136 11.81 6.44 16.65
N GLY A 137 11.16 7.50 17.14
CA GLY A 137 11.75 8.85 17.15
C GLY A 137 11.91 9.49 15.75
N GLY A 138 11.03 9.14 14.80
CA GLY A 138 11.02 9.75 13.47
C GLY A 138 12.25 9.44 12.63
N ALA A 139 12.92 8.30 12.88
CA ALA A 139 14.01 7.82 12.05
C ALA A 139 13.56 7.64 10.58
N THR A 140 14.53 7.62 9.66
CA THR A 140 14.21 7.17 8.30
C THR A 140 13.77 5.71 8.37
N PRO A 141 12.77 5.32 7.59
CA PRO A 141 12.35 3.92 7.51
C PRO A 141 13.52 2.99 7.19
N ALA A 142 13.65 1.91 7.96
CA ALA A 142 14.61 0.85 7.71
C ALA A 142 14.30 0.17 6.38
N ILE A 143 13.04 -0.23 6.18
CA ILE A 143 12.55 -0.86 4.96
C ILE A 143 11.41 -0.03 4.37
N ARG A 144 11.40 0.13 3.04
CA ARG A 144 10.26 0.65 2.26
C ARG A 144 9.94 -0.27 1.11
N LEU A 145 8.65 -0.45 0.84
CA LEU A 145 8.12 -0.92 -0.43
C LEU A 145 7.73 0.30 -1.24
N ILE A 146 8.52 0.61 -2.26
CA ILE A 146 8.46 1.86 -3.00
C ILE A 146 8.29 1.58 -4.49
N GLN A 147 7.40 2.32 -5.15
CA GLN A 147 7.31 2.37 -6.60
C GLN A 147 8.36 3.34 -7.13
N LEU A 148 9.18 2.90 -8.07
CA LEU A 148 10.09 3.77 -8.79
C LEU A 148 9.49 4.24 -10.12
N GLY A 149 10.10 5.26 -10.73
CA GLY A 149 9.85 5.52 -12.15
C GLY A 149 10.43 4.42 -13.03
N MET A 150 9.92 4.27 -14.26
CA MET A 150 10.50 3.37 -15.25
C MET A 150 12.01 3.62 -15.39
N ASP A 151 12.76 2.52 -15.46
CA ASP A 151 14.22 2.49 -15.56
C ASP A 151 14.98 3.18 -14.41
N GLU A 152 14.33 3.56 -13.30
CA GLU A 152 15.02 4.02 -12.10
C GLU A 152 15.75 2.89 -11.36
N GLY A 153 16.80 3.29 -10.63
CA GLY A 153 17.77 2.39 -10.02
C GLY A 153 18.88 2.00 -10.99
N ASN A 154 20.08 1.82 -10.45
CA ASN A 154 21.28 1.37 -11.13
C ASN A 154 21.41 -0.17 -11.06
N TRP A 155 20.36 -0.89 -11.44
CA TRP A 155 20.27 -2.33 -11.27
C TRP A 155 21.32 -3.11 -12.06
N ALA A 156 21.72 -2.61 -13.23
CA ALA A 156 22.72 -3.26 -14.08
C ALA A 156 24.12 -3.27 -13.46
N ALA A 157 24.46 -2.24 -12.67
CA ALA A 157 25.74 -2.14 -11.97
C ALA A 157 25.64 -2.50 -10.48
N CYS A 158 24.45 -2.91 -10.01
CA CYS A 158 24.27 -3.23 -8.61
C CYS A 158 24.98 -4.54 -8.26
N GLN A 159 25.84 -4.48 -7.25
CA GLN A 159 26.60 -5.65 -6.79
C GLN A 159 25.65 -6.69 -6.18
N ASN A 160 25.92 -7.98 -6.40
CA ASN A 160 25.12 -9.08 -5.85
C ASN A 160 25.03 -9.07 -4.32
N THR A 161 25.99 -8.48 -3.62
CA THR A 161 25.96 -8.32 -2.16
C THR A 161 24.96 -7.26 -1.70
N THR A 162 24.51 -6.38 -2.59
CA THR A 162 23.52 -5.33 -2.33
C THR A 162 22.17 -5.67 -2.96
N CYS A 163 22.16 -6.07 -4.23
CA CYS A 163 20.97 -6.51 -4.94
C CYS A 163 20.84 -8.04 -4.97
N ALA A 164 21.01 -8.67 -3.81
CA ALA A 164 21.05 -10.12 -3.67
C ALA A 164 19.75 -10.75 -4.19
N GLY A 165 19.84 -11.37 -5.37
CA GLY A 165 18.81 -12.28 -5.86
C GLY A 165 17.52 -11.60 -6.34
N SER A 166 17.60 -10.44 -7.02
CA SER A 166 16.45 -9.94 -7.78
C SER A 166 16.12 -10.93 -8.91
N ALA A 167 15.29 -11.95 -8.61
CA ALA A 167 14.89 -13.02 -9.52
C ALA A 167 14.22 -12.47 -10.80
N ILE A 168 13.76 -11.21 -10.73
CA ILE A 168 13.13 -10.50 -11.84
C ILE A 168 14.04 -9.41 -12.41
N LYS A 169 14.07 -9.35 -13.74
CA LYS A 169 14.82 -8.34 -14.52
C LYS A 169 14.09 -6.99 -14.60
N ARG A 170 12.80 -6.97 -14.25
CA ARG A 170 11.86 -5.85 -14.37
C ARG A 170 10.96 -5.79 -13.13
N GLY A 171 10.49 -4.61 -12.76
CA GLY A 171 9.69 -4.37 -11.55
C GLY A 171 9.90 -2.95 -11.05
N ASP A 172 8.85 -2.13 -11.09
CA ASP A 172 8.80 -0.79 -10.51
C ASP A 172 8.48 -0.79 -9.01
N ILE A 173 7.88 -1.86 -8.46
CA ILE A 173 7.76 -2.05 -7.00
C ILE A 173 9.02 -2.71 -6.47
N VAL A 174 9.72 -1.99 -5.59
CA VAL A 174 11.03 -2.39 -5.08
C VAL A 174 11.12 -2.27 -3.57
N VAL A 175 12.09 -2.99 -3.00
CA VAL A 175 12.50 -2.85 -1.60
C VAL A 175 13.64 -1.85 -1.51
N GLN A 176 13.48 -0.84 -0.65
CA GLN A 176 14.54 0.10 -0.31
C GLN A 176 14.95 -0.02 1.17
N LEU A 177 16.25 -0.19 1.43
CA LEU A 177 16.86 -0.03 2.75
C LEU A 177 17.22 1.44 2.99
N ALA A 178 16.20 2.28 3.21
CA ALA A 178 16.37 3.73 3.20
C ALA A 178 17.19 4.26 4.39
N ASP A 179 17.11 3.60 5.56
CA ASP A 179 17.90 3.97 6.72
C ASP A 179 19.40 3.74 6.51
N MET A 180 19.76 2.54 6.05
CA MET A 180 21.15 2.20 5.70
C MET A 180 21.68 3.10 4.59
N ASN A 181 20.86 3.36 3.57
CA ASN A 181 21.26 4.23 2.48
C ASN A 181 21.61 5.66 2.96
N ARG A 182 20.82 6.19 3.90
CA ARG A 182 21.08 7.50 4.51
C ARG A 182 22.32 7.46 5.40
N ALA A 183 22.37 6.52 6.34
CA ALA A 183 23.41 6.46 7.38
C ALA A 183 24.81 6.27 6.79
N PHE A 184 24.93 5.45 5.75
CA PHE A 184 26.21 5.11 5.14
C PHE A 184 26.44 5.81 3.79
N SER A 185 25.58 6.77 3.41
CA SER A 185 25.69 7.54 2.16
C SER A 185 25.89 6.66 0.92
N TRP A 186 25.22 5.51 0.88
CA TRP A 186 25.35 4.47 -0.14
C TRP A 186 25.21 4.99 -1.57
N GLY A 187 24.23 5.86 -1.81
CA GLY A 187 24.08 6.56 -3.10
C GLY A 187 24.05 5.61 -4.29
N LYS A 188 24.50 6.05 -5.46
CA LYS A 188 24.46 5.25 -6.70
C LYS A 188 25.29 3.97 -6.64
N ASP A 189 26.38 3.97 -5.87
CA ASP A 189 27.32 2.84 -5.75
C ASP A 189 26.66 1.61 -5.11
N LYS A 190 25.66 1.85 -4.27
CA LYS A 190 24.83 0.82 -3.63
C LYS A 190 23.36 0.95 -4.01
N ASN A 191 23.14 1.37 -5.26
CA ASN A 191 21.82 1.43 -5.89
C ASN A 191 20.77 2.21 -5.08
N GLU A 192 21.17 3.29 -4.40
CA GLU A 192 20.34 4.11 -3.51
C GLU A 192 19.60 3.31 -2.41
N GLY A 193 20.16 2.15 -2.04
CA GLY A 193 19.57 1.19 -1.13
C GLY A 193 18.42 0.38 -1.71
N TYR A 194 18.16 0.42 -3.02
CA TYR A 194 17.23 -0.50 -3.65
C TYR A 194 17.89 -1.89 -3.75
N VAL A 195 17.35 -2.86 -3.02
CA VAL A 195 17.97 -4.19 -2.85
C VAL A 195 17.24 -5.30 -3.61
N CYS A 196 15.95 -5.13 -3.89
CA CYS A 196 15.16 -6.15 -4.58
C CYS A 196 14.05 -5.52 -5.42
N ARG A 197 13.80 -6.04 -6.63
CA ARG A 197 12.56 -5.80 -7.36
C ARG A 197 11.53 -6.87 -6.99
N LEU A 198 10.27 -6.48 -6.84
CA LEU A 198 9.19 -7.39 -6.42
C LEU A 198 8.22 -7.73 -7.54
N PHE A 199 7.66 -6.72 -8.22
CA PHE A 199 6.76 -6.89 -9.36
C PHE A 199 6.56 -5.54 -10.09
N GLU A 200 5.98 -5.59 -11.30
CA GLU A 200 5.51 -4.41 -12.02
C GLU A 200 4.06 -4.10 -11.61
N ILE A 201 3.79 -2.87 -11.15
CA ILE A 201 2.48 -2.51 -10.59
C ILE A 201 1.35 -2.58 -11.63
N GLN A 202 1.65 -2.28 -12.90
CA GLN A 202 0.68 -2.32 -13.99
C GLN A 202 0.32 -3.75 -14.39
N ASP A 203 1.29 -4.66 -14.37
CA ASP A 203 1.02 -6.07 -14.64
C ASP A 203 0.02 -6.62 -13.62
N GLN A 204 -0.01 -6.09 -12.40
CA GLN A 204 -0.90 -6.54 -11.31
C GLN A 204 -2.16 -5.67 -11.14
N GLN A 205 -2.49 -4.79 -12.09
CA GLN A 205 -3.66 -3.92 -11.97
C GLN A 205 -4.94 -4.74 -11.81
N ASN A 206 -5.79 -4.35 -10.84
CA ASN A 206 -7.05 -4.99 -10.48
C ASN A 206 -6.92 -6.47 -10.09
N ARG A 207 -5.73 -6.92 -9.66
CA ARG A 207 -5.49 -8.26 -9.13
C ARG A 207 -4.89 -8.17 -7.74
N TRP A 208 -5.28 -9.11 -6.88
CA TRP A 208 -4.66 -9.26 -5.58
C TRP A 208 -3.25 -9.86 -5.72
N VAL A 209 -2.31 -9.27 -4.99
CA VAL A 209 -0.94 -9.73 -4.84
C VAL A 209 -0.71 -10.07 -3.38
N ASP A 210 -0.47 -11.35 -3.09
CA ASP A 210 -0.17 -11.82 -1.74
C ASP A 210 1.32 -11.62 -1.47
N LEU A 211 1.65 -10.83 -0.44
CA LEU A 211 2.99 -10.48 -0.02
C LEU A 211 3.28 -11.12 1.33
N VAL A 212 4.46 -11.72 1.45
CA VAL A 212 4.96 -12.28 2.72
C VAL A 212 6.38 -11.79 2.94
N MET A 213 6.67 -11.24 4.11
CA MET A 213 7.98 -10.75 4.50
C MET A 213 8.47 -11.44 5.78
N ASN A 214 9.73 -11.90 5.77
CA ASN A 214 10.43 -12.40 6.95
C ASN A 214 11.75 -11.65 7.13
N THR A 215 12.01 -11.15 8.34
CA THR A 215 13.22 -10.41 8.66
C THR A 215 13.50 -10.43 10.16
N ASN A 216 14.73 -10.09 10.55
CA ASN A 216 15.12 -9.84 11.93
C ASN A 216 15.48 -8.37 12.22
N PHE A 217 15.46 -7.49 11.21
CA PHE A 217 15.88 -6.08 11.34
C PHE A 217 17.26 -5.88 11.98
N SER A 218 18.20 -6.82 11.84
CA SER A 218 19.53 -6.70 12.46
C SER A 218 20.28 -5.45 11.98
N ASP A 219 21.16 -4.93 12.83
CA ASP A 219 22.15 -3.91 12.52
C ASP A 219 23.52 -4.49 12.10
N ASN A 220 23.63 -5.81 12.03
CA ASN A 220 24.86 -6.53 11.71
C ASN A 220 24.70 -7.44 10.47
N GLU A 221 25.78 -8.14 10.08
CA GLU A 221 25.82 -9.01 8.89
C GLU A 221 24.87 -10.22 8.96
N ASP A 222 24.43 -10.59 10.16
CA ASP A 222 23.42 -11.64 10.40
C ASP A 222 21.98 -11.18 10.08
N GLY A 223 21.81 -9.93 9.65
CA GLY A 223 20.54 -9.41 9.17
C GLY A 223 20.07 -10.12 7.92
N TYR A 224 18.76 -10.31 7.80
CA TYR A 224 18.16 -10.86 6.58
C TYR A 224 16.80 -10.26 6.28
N LEU A 225 16.46 -10.20 5.00
CA LEU A 225 15.15 -9.80 4.51
C LEU A 225 14.73 -10.69 3.35
N ARG A 226 13.66 -11.45 3.56
CA ARG A 226 13.09 -12.37 2.58
C ARG A 226 11.68 -11.91 2.25
N ILE A 227 11.36 -11.81 0.96
CA ILE A 227 10.02 -11.43 0.52
C ILE A 227 9.54 -12.41 -0.55
N TRP A 228 8.34 -12.95 -0.36
CA TRP A 228 7.61 -13.72 -1.34
C TRP A 228 6.49 -12.88 -1.94
N VAL A 229 6.28 -13.03 -3.25
CA VAL A 229 5.18 -12.43 -4.01
C VAL A 229 4.41 -13.58 -4.66
N ASN A 230 3.14 -13.73 -4.30
CA ASN A 230 2.29 -14.84 -4.74
C ASN A 230 2.95 -16.22 -4.52
N GLY A 231 3.61 -16.38 -3.37
CA GLY A 231 4.31 -17.61 -2.98
C GLY A 231 5.71 -17.81 -3.56
N GLU A 232 6.16 -16.98 -4.52
CA GLU A 232 7.49 -17.05 -5.11
C GLU A 232 8.48 -16.11 -4.39
N LEU A 233 9.65 -16.61 -4.00
CA LEU A 233 10.69 -15.80 -3.35
C LEU A 233 11.27 -14.76 -4.33
N ARG A 234 11.04 -13.47 -4.07
CA ARG A 234 11.51 -12.35 -4.92
C ARG A 234 12.64 -11.53 -4.32
N CYS A 235 12.79 -11.57 -2.99
CA CYS A 235 13.87 -10.89 -2.29
C CYS A 235 14.51 -11.85 -1.30
N ASN A 236 15.84 -11.90 -1.26
CA ASN A 236 16.61 -12.69 -0.30
C ASN A 236 17.90 -11.95 0.07
N TYR A 237 17.72 -10.81 0.72
CA TYR A 237 18.81 -9.96 1.16
C TYR A 237 19.44 -10.48 2.47
N SER A 238 20.76 -10.32 2.59
CA SER A 238 21.53 -10.58 3.80
C SER A 238 22.44 -9.38 4.08
N GLY A 239 22.54 -8.98 5.35
CA GLY A 239 23.26 -7.81 5.81
C GLY A 239 22.43 -6.92 6.73
N ALA A 240 23.05 -5.85 7.21
CA ALA A 240 22.41 -4.91 8.13
C ALA A 240 21.21 -4.18 7.48
N ILE A 241 20.13 -4.04 8.24
CA ILE A 241 18.85 -3.44 7.83
C ILE A 241 18.59 -2.14 8.59
N VAL A 242 19.06 -2.06 9.83
CA VAL A 242 18.91 -0.88 10.70
C VAL A 242 20.29 -0.29 10.97
N SER A 243 20.39 1.04 10.91
CA SER A 243 21.65 1.73 11.21
C SER A 243 21.89 1.90 12.72
N PRO A 244 23.15 2.02 13.17
CA PRO A 244 23.47 2.34 14.56
C PRO A 244 22.77 3.59 15.08
N ASP A 245 22.68 4.66 14.27
CA ASP A 245 22.01 5.91 14.63
C ASP A 245 20.52 5.72 14.93
N SER A 246 19.86 4.85 14.17
CA SER A 246 18.43 4.57 14.37
C SER A 246 18.18 3.68 15.57
N LEU A 247 19.14 2.81 15.95
CA LEU A 247 19.06 2.03 17.18
C LEU A 247 19.09 2.87 18.45
N LEU A 248 19.78 4.01 18.43
CA LEU A 248 19.79 4.96 19.55
C LEU A 248 18.38 5.50 19.87
N LYS A 249 17.45 5.43 18.91
CA LYS A 249 16.07 5.93 19.07
C LYS A 249 15.10 4.86 19.57
N GLY A 250 15.51 3.60 19.61
CA GLY A 250 14.71 2.47 20.09
C GLY A 250 14.93 1.21 19.26
N GLN A 251 14.36 0.09 19.72
CA GLN A 251 14.59 -1.24 19.11
C GLN A 251 13.37 -1.84 18.42
N LYS A 252 12.28 -1.08 18.26
CA LYS A 252 10.99 -1.58 17.75
C LYS A 252 10.64 -0.94 16.40
N PRO A 253 10.94 -1.60 15.26
CA PRO A 253 10.60 -1.10 13.93
C PRO A 253 9.08 -1.12 13.71
N GLY A 254 8.43 0.05 13.70
CA GLY A 254 6.98 0.18 13.54
C GLY A 254 6.53 0.17 12.09
N HIS A 255 5.42 -0.50 11.80
CA HIS A 255 4.87 -0.63 10.45
C HIS A 255 3.87 0.49 10.10
N ARG A 256 3.91 0.97 8.85
CA ARG A 256 2.86 1.80 8.23
C ARG A 256 2.54 1.27 6.85
N ARG A 257 1.26 1.35 6.45
CA ARG A 257 0.79 1.02 5.10
C ARG A 257 -0.21 2.04 4.60
N GLY A 258 -0.34 2.12 3.28
CA GLY A 258 -1.22 3.05 2.59
C GLY A 258 -0.58 3.57 1.31
N ILE A 259 -0.59 4.88 1.10
CA ILE A 259 0.11 5.58 0.02
C ILE A 259 0.81 6.81 0.61
N PHE A 260 2.13 6.86 0.48
CA PHE A 260 2.93 8.04 0.82
C PHE A 260 3.80 8.47 -0.35
N SER A 261 3.81 9.77 -0.65
CA SER A 261 4.71 10.37 -1.64
C SER A 261 5.52 11.48 -1.00
N SER A 262 6.82 11.52 -1.28
CA SER A 262 7.69 12.66 -0.95
C SER A 262 8.37 13.28 -2.16
N TYR A 263 7.86 13.01 -3.36
CA TYR A 263 8.42 13.46 -4.64
C TYR A 263 7.38 14.24 -5.45
N THR A 264 6.43 14.91 -4.80
CA THR A 264 5.35 15.62 -5.48
C THR A 264 5.86 16.80 -6.30
N GLU A 265 6.97 17.43 -5.90
CA GLU A 265 7.67 18.49 -6.65
C GLU A 265 8.21 18.00 -8.00
N ARG A 266 8.62 16.74 -8.08
CA ARG A 266 9.14 16.15 -9.33
C ARG A 266 8.08 16.19 -10.42
N TRP A 267 6.84 15.79 -10.07
CA TRP A 267 5.70 15.90 -10.97
C TRP A 267 5.45 17.34 -11.40
N THR A 268 5.42 18.28 -10.45
CA THR A 268 5.18 19.70 -10.73
C THR A 268 6.24 20.28 -11.67
N LYS A 269 7.50 19.87 -11.54
CA LYS A 269 8.57 20.29 -12.44
C LYS A 269 8.35 19.82 -13.88
N THR A 270 7.84 18.61 -14.05
CA THR A 270 7.64 17.99 -15.37
C THR A 270 6.32 18.41 -16.02
N HIS A 271 5.25 18.55 -15.24
CA HIS A 271 3.88 18.76 -15.74
C HIS A 271 3.28 20.12 -15.36
N GLY A 272 4.03 21.00 -14.69
CA GLY A 272 3.55 22.32 -14.27
C GLY A 272 2.39 22.23 -13.27
N ALA A 273 1.33 23.01 -13.54
CA ALA A 273 0.13 23.07 -12.70
C ALA A 273 -0.83 21.88 -12.88
N LYS A 274 -0.49 20.88 -13.69
CA LYS A 274 -1.33 19.70 -13.90
C LYS A 274 -1.48 18.91 -12.60
N SER A 275 -2.72 18.61 -12.23
CA SER A 275 -3.01 17.81 -11.05
C SER A 275 -2.37 16.42 -11.13
N LYS A 276 -1.90 15.95 -9.97
CA LYS A 276 -1.42 14.57 -9.81
C LYS A 276 -2.60 13.59 -9.91
N PRO A 277 -2.37 12.38 -10.42
CA PRO A 277 -3.44 11.39 -10.52
C PRO A 277 -4.01 11.07 -9.13
N THR A 278 -5.31 10.79 -9.06
CA THR A 278 -5.90 10.19 -7.87
C THR A 278 -5.48 8.73 -7.82
N LEU A 279 -4.90 8.31 -6.71
CA LEU A 279 -4.32 6.99 -6.52
C LEU A 279 -5.23 6.18 -5.61
N VAL A 280 -5.53 4.93 -5.98
CA VAL A 280 -6.38 4.04 -5.19
C VAL A 280 -5.74 2.67 -5.07
N VAL A 281 -5.55 2.21 -3.84
CA VAL A 281 -5.06 0.86 -3.52
C VAL A 281 -5.90 0.22 -2.41
N TYR A 282 -5.84 -1.10 -2.32
CA TYR A 282 -6.50 -1.87 -1.28
C TYR A 282 -5.51 -2.77 -0.56
N TYR A 283 -5.74 -3.00 0.72
CA TYR A 283 -5.03 -3.96 1.56
C TYR A 283 -6.01 -4.91 2.21
N ASP A 284 -5.61 -6.16 2.39
CA ASP A 284 -6.42 -7.19 3.05
C ASP A 284 -5.51 -8.22 3.74
N GLU A 285 -6.06 -9.08 4.60
CA GLU A 285 -5.37 -10.20 5.25
C GLU A 285 -4.06 -9.80 5.97
N PHE A 286 -3.96 -8.58 6.50
CA PHE A 286 -2.73 -8.12 7.16
C PHE A 286 -2.50 -8.85 8.50
N ALA A 287 -1.38 -9.57 8.59
CA ALA A 287 -1.00 -10.36 9.75
C ALA A 287 0.48 -10.15 10.11
N VAL A 288 0.75 -10.24 11.42
CA VAL A 288 2.12 -10.30 11.97
C VAL A 288 2.23 -11.53 12.85
N GLY A 289 3.35 -12.24 12.77
CA GLY A 289 3.52 -13.51 13.46
C GLY A 289 4.97 -13.97 13.55
N SER A 290 5.13 -15.22 13.97
CA SER A 290 6.42 -15.89 14.22
C SER A 290 6.74 -16.99 13.20
N SER A 291 5.87 -17.19 12.21
CA SER A 291 6.08 -18.17 11.14
C SER A 291 5.26 -17.82 9.90
N ARG A 292 5.69 -18.35 8.75
CA ARG A 292 5.01 -18.19 7.47
C ARG A 292 3.53 -18.61 7.53
N SER A 293 3.22 -19.76 8.11
CA SER A 293 1.84 -20.29 8.17
C SER A 293 0.88 -19.43 9.00
N GLN A 294 1.41 -18.58 9.88
CA GLN A 294 0.58 -17.64 10.65
C GLN A 294 0.15 -16.43 9.82
N VAL A 295 0.96 -16.02 8.84
CA VAL A 295 0.80 -14.72 8.16
C VAL A 295 0.56 -14.80 6.65
N ASP A 296 1.00 -15.85 5.98
CA ASP A 296 0.86 -16.01 4.53
C ASP A 296 -0.62 -16.15 4.16
N PRO A 297 -1.22 -15.20 3.39
CA PRO A 297 -2.65 -15.23 3.08
C PRO A 297 -3.09 -16.55 2.43
N ALA A 298 -2.30 -17.10 1.52
CA ALA A 298 -2.63 -18.35 0.83
C ALA A 298 -2.57 -19.55 1.77
N LEU A 299 -1.56 -19.63 2.65
CA LEU A 299 -1.47 -20.75 3.62
C LEU A 299 -2.55 -20.68 4.70
N ARG A 300 -2.92 -19.47 5.13
CA ARG A 300 -4.04 -19.26 6.05
C ARG A 300 -5.36 -19.73 5.45
N GLU A 301 -5.60 -19.36 4.19
CA GLU A 301 -6.77 -19.79 3.41
C GLU A 301 -6.82 -21.32 3.25
N GLN A 302 -5.71 -21.94 2.81
CA GLN A 302 -5.60 -23.40 2.69
C GLN A 302 -5.82 -24.13 4.02
N SER A 303 -5.48 -23.48 5.13
CA SER A 303 -5.67 -24.03 6.49
C SER A 303 -7.05 -23.70 7.08
N ASN A 304 -7.99 -23.17 6.29
CA ASN A 304 -9.32 -22.74 6.72
C ASN A 304 -9.31 -21.78 7.93
N ARG A 305 -8.27 -20.93 8.05
CA ARG A 305 -8.25 -19.89 9.09
C ARG A 305 -9.25 -18.80 8.74
N PRO A 306 -9.91 -18.17 9.74
CA PRO A 306 -10.77 -17.02 9.48
C PRO A 306 -10.04 -15.92 8.70
N ALA A 307 -10.81 -15.20 7.89
CA ALA A 307 -10.34 -13.96 7.28
C ALA A 307 -10.00 -12.94 8.38
N ILE A 308 -9.12 -11.99 8.05
CA ILE A 308 -8.74 -10.90 8.95
C ILE A 308 -9.53 -9.66 8.52
N ASP A 309 -10.69 -9.47 9.13
CA ASP A 309 -11.56 -8.30 8.88
C ASP A 309 -11.23 -7.12 9.80
#